data_AF-A0A7S1BQA7-F1
#
_entry.id   AF-A0A7S1BQA7-F1
#
_cell.length_a   1.000
_cell.length_b   1.000
_cell.length_c   1.000
_cell.angle_alpha   90.00
_cell.angle_beta   90.00
_cell.angle_gamma   90.00
#
_symmetry.space_group_name_H-M   'P 1'
#
loop_
_entity.id
_entity.type
_entity.pdbx_description
1 polymer ?
#
loop_
_entity_poly.entity_id
_entity_poly.type
_entity_poly.pdbx_seq_one_letter_code
_entity_poly.pdbx_strand_id
1 'polypeptide(L)'
;FRDDKPHLKTWLQEIVSGGEVPGTGVDSCGISKDELLASEEKRGEALLKSGWVDNILFRSPREVDADAEIGGEQSPFFMPEIFYLDIMAVRAIRMTTKLSVIGSTLALHASAAAGVGDGMLRDDPLSVSVDECRQKLIKALGNKAAGSHEIFEQGIGDATVDLARVLNSGFISSTTEDSIRSRSVATIKGQDPVIKLLDNRMRSIFRDMMLFQPQTRQQVPASMRTGRSLSLSNQSDESFSAVFKVAAKEEFIKKGFSFYAEELAEATQLASRIANLALSLYGSDIIDKIFIEACR
;
A
#
# COMPACT_ATOMS: atom_id res chain seq x y z
N PHE A 1 -9.72 -32.43 6.40
CA PHE A 1 -9.13 -31.26 5.71
C PHE A 1 -8.78 -31.53 4.24
N ARG A 2 -9.33 -32.57 3.58
CA ARG A 2 -9.19 -32.73 2.14
C ARG A 2 -10.13 -31.72 1.45
N ASP A 3 -9.55 -30.84 0.64
CA ASP A 3 -10.15 -29.95 -0.38
C ASP A 3 -11.07 -28.77 -0.01
N ASP A 4 -11.34 -28.46 1.26
CA ASP A 4 -12.25 -27.33 1.59
C ASP A 4 -11.64 -25.92 1.39
N LYS A 5 -10.34 -25.80 1.08
CA LYS A 5 -9.63 -24.50 0.98
C LYS A 5 -8.60 -24.45 -0.16
N PRO A 6 -9.05 -24.58 -1.42
CA PRO A 6 -8.14 -24.64 -2.57
C PRO A 6 -7.35 -23.34 -2.77
N HIS A 7 -7.93 -22.17 -2.50
CA HIS A 7 -7.25 -20.89 -2.75
C HIS A 7 -6.16 -20.62 -1.71
N LEU A 8 -6.41 -20.92 -0.44
CA LEU A 8 -5.41 -20.83 0.62
C LEU A 8 -4.21 -21.74 0.31
N LYS A 9 -4.45 -22.98 -0.13
CA LYS A 9 -3.37 -23.91 -0.48
C LYS A 9 -2.51 -23.38 -1.63
N THR A 10 -3.15 -22.94 -2.72
CA THR A 10 -2.44 -22.36 -3.88
C THR A 10 -1.64 -21.12 -3.48
N TRP A 11 -2.23 -20.21 -2.70
CA TRP A 11 -1.55 -19.00 -2.22
C TRP A 11 -0.32 -19.33 -1.36
N LEU A 12 -0.40 -20.31 -0.45
CA LEU A 12 0.74 -20.73 0.35
C LEU A 12 1.83 -21.40 -0.50
N GLN A 13 1.45 -22.18 -1.50
CA GLN A 13 2.39 -22.78 -2.46
C GLN A 13 3.12 -21.73 -3.28
N GLU A 14 2.46 -20.64 -3.69
CA GLU A 14 3.11 -19.51 -4.38
C GLU A 14 4.19 -18.86 -3.50
N ILE A 15 3.93 -18.70 -2.19
CA ILE A 15 4.91 -18.15 -1.23
C ILE A 15 6.13 -19.07 -1.12
N VAL A 16 5.91 -20.37 -0.93
CA VAL A 16 6.98 -21.37 -0.75
C VAL A 16 7.80 -21.59 -2.01
N SER A 17 7.16 -21.49 -3.18
CA SER A 17 7.84 -21.64 -4.47
C SER A 17 8.69 -20.42 -4.83
N GLY A 18 8.72 -19.41 -3.96
CA GLY A 18 9.54 -18.21 -4.14
C GLY A 18 9.08 -17.40 -5.34
N GLY A 19 7.78 -17.42 -5.66
CA GLY A 19 7.23 -16.89 -6.91
C GLY A 19 7.95 -15.62 -7.34
N GLU A 20 8.69 -15.70 -8.45
CA GLU A 20 9.30 -14.52 -9.05
C GLU A 20 8.18 -13.53 -9.30
N VAL A 21 8.21 -12.37 -8.62
CA VAL A 21 7.23 -11.33 -8.94
C VAL A 21 7.57 -10.86 -10.36
N PRO A 22 6.69 -11.11 -11.35
CA PRO A 22 7.02 -10.85 -12.75
C PRO A 22 7.43 -9.39 -12.94
N GLY A 23 8.62 -9.16 -13.50
CA GLY A 23 9.13 -7.82 -13.80
C GLY A 23 9.88 -7.09 -12.67
N THR A 24 10.19 -7.78 -11.56
CA THR A 24 11.02 -7.23 -10.48
C THR A 24 12.36 -7.95 -10.27
N GLY A 25 12.47 -9.25 -10.61
CA GLY A 25 13.73 -10.01 -10.49
C GLY A 25 14.25 -10.18 -9.06
N VAL A 26 13.39 -9.97 -8.04
CA VAL A 26 13.73 -10.10 -6.62
C VAL A 26 12.93 -11.27 -6.04
N ASP A 27 13.63 -12.22 -5.42
CA ASP A 27 13.00 -13.28 -4.61
C ASP A 27 12.06 -12.62 -3.59
N SER A 28 10.76 -12.92 -3.69
CA SER A 28 9.72 -12.12 -3.04
C SER A 28 9.82 -12.08 -1.52
N CYS A 29 10.41 -13.11 -0.89
CA CYS A 29 10.62 -13.15 0.56
C CYS A 29 12.09 -13.27 0.99
N GLY A 30 12.98 -13.76 0.13
CA GLY A 30 14.40 -13.96 0.45
C GLY A 30 14.70 -14.96 1.57
N ILE A 31 13.69 -15.74 2.01
CA ILE A 31 13.79 -16.77 3.05
C ILE A 31 13.80 -18.14 2.35
N SER A 32 14.78 -18.97 2.68
CA SER A 32 14.91 -20.32 2.14
C SER A 32 13.82 -21.27 2.68
N LYS A 33 13.53 -22.34 1.93
CA LYS A 33 12.58 -23.38 2.38
C LYS A 33 12.99 -23.99 3.73
N ASP A 34 14.29 -24.17 3.96
CA ASP A 34 14.80 -24.73 5.21
C ASP A 34 14.55 -23.78 6.39
N GLU A 35 14.72 -22.47 6.21
CA GLU A 35 14.39 -21.47 7.23
C GLU A 35 12.88 -21.41 7.52
N LEU A 36 12.03 -21.54 6.50
CA LEU A 36 10.57 -21.61 6.64
C LEU A 36 10.13 -22.85 7.43
N LEU A 37 10.77 -24.01 7.19
CA LEU A 37 10.51 -25.23 7.94
C LEU A 37 11.01 -25.13 9.39
N ALA A 38 12.13 -24.45 9.61
CA ALA A 38 12.79 -24.36 10.91
C ALA A 38 12.13 -23.39 11.89
N SER A 39 11.42 -22.35 11.42
CA SER A 39 10.93 -21.28 12.29
C SER A 39 9.52 -20.79 11.94
N GLU A 40 8.64 -20.80 12.95
CA GLU A 40 7.30 -20.19 12.86
C GLU A 40 7.37 -18.68 12.61
N GLU A 41 8.33 -18.00 13.24
CA GLU A 41 8.57 -16.57 13.03
C GLU A 41 8.90 -16.27 11.57
N LYS A 42 9.71 -17.12 10.93
CA LYS A 42 10.05 -16.97 9.51
C LYS A 42 8.87 -17.24 8.58
N ARG A 43 8.01 -18.20 8.92
CA ARG A 43 6.74 -18.39 8.19
C ARG A 43 5.84 -17.17 8.32
N GLY A 44 5.69 -16.63 9.54
CA GLY A 44 4.96 -15.39 9.79
C GLY A 44 5.49 -14.22 8.96
N GLU A 45 6.81 -14.05 8.92
CA GLU A 45 7.47 -13.03 8.10
C GLU A 45 7.17 -13.19 6.60
N ALA A 46 7.29 -14.41 6.06
CA ALA A 46 7.00 -14.70 4.66
C ALA A 46 5.52 -14.49 4.30
N LEU A 47 4.62 -14.88 5.21
CA LEU A 47 3.17 -14.66 5.08
C LEU A 47 2.84 -13.18 5.02
N LEU A 48 3.46 -12.35 5.87
CA LEU A 48 3.19 -10.92 5.91
C LEU A 48 3.79 -10.18 4.71
N LYS A 49 5.04 -10.48 4.34
CA LYS A 49 5.73 -9.77 3.24
C LYS A 49 5.26 -10.23 1.87
N SER A 50 5.33 -11.53 1.61
CA SER A 50 5.11 -12.05 0.25
C SER A 50 3.69 -12.53 0.08
N GLY A 51 3.15 -13.23 1.07
CA GLY A 51 1.76 -13.65 1.05
C GLY A 51 0.81 -12.47 1.00
N TRP A 52 0.87 -11.62 2.02
CA TRP A 52 -0.10 -10.56 2.22
C TRP A 52 0.21 -9.33 1.37
N VAL A 53 1.38 -8.72 1.55
CA VAL A 53 1.72 -7.48 0.84
C VAL A 53 1.85 -7.72 -0.66
N ASP A 54 2.66 -8.68 -1.11
CA ASP A 54 2.90 -8.87 -2.54
C ASP A 54 1.74 -9.58 -3.25
N ASN A 55 1.29 -10.72 -2.73
CA ASN A 55 0.32 -11.56 -3.44
C ASN A 55 -1.14 -11.13 -3.22
N ILE A 56 -1.48 -10.42 -2.13
CA ILE A 56 -2.84 -9.90 -1.92
C ILE A 56 -2.91 -8.41 -2.26
N LEU A 57 -2.20 -7.56 -1.53
CA LEU A 57 -2.37 -6.12 -1.66
C LEU A 57 -1.87 -5.61 -3.01
N PHE A 58 -0.72 -6.08 -3.47
CA PHE A 58 -0.06 -5.49 -4.63
C PHE A 58 0.05 -6.39 -5.86
N ARG A 59 -0.61 -7.56 -5.90
CA ARG A 59 -0.65 -8.41 -7.10
C ARG A 59 -1.25 -7.68 -8.31
N SER A 60 -0.61 -7.83 -9.47
CA SER A 60 -1.10 -7.31 -10.75
C SER A 60 -2.11 -8.30 -11.37
N PRO A 61 -3.16 -7.84 -12.07
CA PRO A 61 -3.55 -6.45 -12.28
C PRO A 61 -4.12 -5.81 -11.00
N ARG A 62 -3.83 -4.53 -10.79
CA ARG A 62 -4.65 -3.68 -9.89
C ARG A 62 -5.86 -3.16 -10.65
N GLU A 63 -6.61 -4.08 -11.24
CA GLU A 63 -7.81 -3.72 -11.94
C GLU A 63 -8.92 -3.42 -10.93
N VAL A 64 -9.54 -2.26 -11.17
CA VAL A 64 -10.75 -1.80 -10.48
C VAL A 64 -11.98 -2.41 -11.14
N ASP A 65 -11.82 -2.85 -12.39
CA ASP A 65 -12.86 -3.36 -13.24
C ASP A 65 -12.60 -4.86 -13.37
N ALA A 66 -13.30 -5.69 -12.60
CA ALA A 66 -13.32 -7.13 -12.80
C ALA A 66 -13.99 -7.56 -14.14
N ASP A 67 -14.18 -6.61 -15.06
CA ASP A 67 -14.94 -6.76 -16.31
C ASP A 67 -14.18 -6.26 -17.56
N ALA A 68 -12.89 -5.87 -17.46
CA ALA A 68 -12.11 -5.44 -18.62
C ALA A 68 -11.21 -6.56 -19.14
N GLU A 69 -11.73 -7.35 -20.07
CA GLU A 69 -10.96 -8.24 -20.93
C GLU A 69 -9.86 -7.47 -21.69
N ILE A 70 -8.63 -7.43 -21.17
CA ILE A 70 -7.45 -7.04 -21.95
C ILE A 70 -6.34 -8.08 -21.77
N GLY A 71 -6.42 -9.14 -22.59
CA GLY A 71 -5.29 -9.57 -23.42
C GLY A 71 -4.02 -10.13 -22.76
N GLY A 72 -4.06 -10.60 -21.51
CA GLY A 72 -2.98 -11.39 -20.92
C GLY A 72 -3.53 -12.63 -20.24
N GLU A 73 -2.92 -13.80 -20.46
CA GLU A 73 -3.20 -15.06 -19.74
C GLU A 73 -2.75 -14.97 -18.26
N GLN A 74 -3.21 -13.97 -17.52
CA GLN A 74 -2.99 -13.91 -16.09
C GLN A 74 -4.09 -14.73 -15.41
N SER A 75 -3.68 -15.80 -14.73
CA SER A 75 -4.58 -16.63 -13.94
C SER A 75 -5.42 -15.74 -13.01
N PRO A 76 -6.75 -15.92 -12.93
CA PRO A 76 -7.59 -15.13 -12.04
C PRO A 76 -7.05 -15.18 -10.61
N PHE A 77 -6.90 -14.01 -9.99
CA PHE A 77 -6.48 -13.93 -8.60
C PHE A 77 -7.64 -14.33 -7.69
N PHE A 78 -7.48 -15.46 -7.00
CA PHE A 78 -8.44 -15.91 -5.99
C PHE A 78 -7.98 -15.48 -4.60
N MET A 79 -8.86 -14.75 -3.91
CA MET A 79 -8.65 -14.39 -2.51
C MET A 79 -8.63 -15.67 -1.65
N PRO A 80 -7.62 -15.89 -0.79
CA PRO A 80 -7.64 -16.99 0.17
C PRO A 80 -8.89 -16.93 1.06
N GLU A 81 -9.43 -18.09 1.40
CA GLU A 81 -10.72 -18.21 2.08
C GLU A 81 -10.78 -17.44 3.41
N ILE A 82 -9.63 -17.33 4.08
CA ILE A 82 -9.47 -16.65 5.36
C ILE A 82 -9.67 -15.13 5.29
N PHE A 83 -9.68 -14.53 4.09
CA PHE A 83 -9.82 -13.09 3.88
C PHE A 83 -11.13 -12.70 3.18
N TYR A 84 -12.07 -13.62 2.96
CA TYR A 84 -13.30 -13.31 2.21
C TYR A 84 -14.15 -12.20 2.85
N LEU A 85 -14.19 -12.13 4.18
CA LEU A 85 -14.93 -11.10 4.91
C LEU A 85 -14.27 -9.71 4.81
N ASP A 86 -12.97 -9.67 4.49
CA ASP A 86 -12.17 -8.45 4.41
C ASP A 86 -12.02 -7.92 2.97
N ILE A 87 -12.68 -8.54 1.98
CA ILE A 87 -12.50 -8.20 0.56
C ILE A 87 -12.77 -6.73 0.25
N MET A 88 -13.75 -6.10 0.90
CA MET A 88 -14.05 -4.68 0.72
C MET A 88 -12.95 -3.79 1.28
N ALA A 89 -12.40 -4.12 2.46
CA ALA A 89 -11.28 -3.41 3.05
C ALA A 89 -10.01 -3.55 2.19
N VAL A 90 -9.73 -4.75 1.69
CA VAL A 90 -8.62 -5.00 0.76
C VAL A 90 -8.76 -4.18 -0.52
N ARG A 91 -9.97 -4.12 -1.11
CA ARG A 91 -10.25 -3.27 -2.28
C ARG A 91 -10.01 -1.79 -1.97
N ALA A 92 -10.44 -1.31 -0.81
CA ALA A 92 -10.20 0.06 -0.37
C ALA A 92 -8.70 0.36 -0.24
N ILE A 93 -7.93 -0.50 0.43
CA ILE A 93 -6.46 -0.36 0.57
C ILE A 93 -5.79 -0.32 -0.81
N ARG A 94 -6.17 -1.24 -1.71
CA ARG A 94 -5.66 -1.29 -3.09
C ARG A 94 -5.96 -0.02 -3.87
N MET A 95 -7.18 0.52 -3.72
CA MET A 95 -7.56 1.76 -4.36
C MET A 95 -6.75 2.94 -3.80
N THR A 96 -6.68 3.10 -2.48
CA THR A 96 -5.94 4.17 -1.81
C THR A 96 -4.48 4.16 -2.27
N THR A 97 -3.79 3.01 -2.18
CA THR A 97 -2.39 2.90 -2.61
C THR A 97 -2.18 3.24 -4.09
N LYS A 98 -3.08 2.79 -4.98
CA LYS A 98 -3.03 3.13 -6.41
C LYS A 98 -3.20 4.62 -6.65
N LEU A 99 -4.22 5.24 -6.05
CA LEU A 99 -4.49 6.67 -6.21
C LEU A 99 -3.37 7.51 -5.62
N SER A 100 -2.80 7.11 -4.48
CA SER A 100 -1.67 7.81 -3.86
C SER A 100 -0.40 7.74 -4.70
N VAL A 101 -0.12 6.62 -5.38
CA VAL A 101 1.01 6.51 -6.33
C VAL A 101 0.83 7.46 -7.51
N ILE A 102 -0.36 7.46 -8.13
CA ILE A 102 -0.68 8.35 -9.25
C ILE A 102 -0.61 9.80 -8.80
N GLY A 103 -1.33 10.16 -7.73
CA GLY A 103 -1.39 11.51 -7.20
C GLY A 103 -0.04 12.05 -6.75
N SER A 104 0.80 11.23 -6.11
CA SER A 104 2.17 11.64 -5.74
C SER A 104 3.05 11.86 -6.97
N THR A 105 2.89 11.06 -8.02
CA THR A 105 3.58 11.28 -9.30
C THR A 105 3.16 12.62 -9.93
N LEU A 106 1.86 12.91 -9.94
CA LEU A 106 1.32 14.18 -10.45
C LEU A 106 1.80 15.39 -9.63
N ALA A 107 1.82 15.27 -8.29
CA ALA A 107 2.34 16.30 -7.40
C ALA A 107 3.83 16.58 -7.66
N LEU A 108 4.64 15.53 -7.90
CA LEU A 108 6.04 15.67 -8.30
C LEU A 108 6.19 16.40 -9.65
N HIS A 109 5.34 16.09 -10.64
CA HIS A 109 5.36 16.80 -11.93
C HIS A 109 4.98 18.26 -11.79
N ALA A 110 3.96 18.57 -10.97
CA ALA A 110 3.54 19.93 -10.67
C ALA A 110 4.66 20.72 -9.98
N SER A 111 5.30 20.12 -8.97
CA SER A 111 6.44 20.70 -8.27
C SER A 111 7.64 20.94 -9.20
N ALA A 112 7.97 19.98 -10.06
CA ALA A 112 9.05 20.11 -11.03
C ALA A 112 8.76 21.22 -12.06
N ALA A 113 7.52 21.33 -12.52
CA ALA A 113 7.10 22.40 -13.44
C ALA A 113 7.09 23.78 -12.76
N ALA A 114 6.76 23.83 -11.47
CA ALA A 114 6.80 25.03 -10.65
C ALA A 114 8.25 25.46 -10.29
N GLY A 115 9.23 24.56 -10.40
CA GLY A 115 10.64 24.86 -10.12
C GLY A 115 10.99 24.99 -8.63
N VAL A 116 10.12 24.50 -7.73
CA VAL A 116 10.27 24.66 -6.27
C VAL A 116 10.86 23.44 -5.55
N GLY A 117 11.10 22.34 -6.27
CA GLY A 117 11.50 21.07 -5.67
C GLY A 117 10.42 20.46 -4.78
N ASP A 118 10.69 19.34 -4.14
CA ASP A 118 9.69 18.58 -3.37
C ASP A 118 9.53 19.05 -1.91
N GLY A 119 10.30 20.05 -1.48
CA GLY A 119 10.29 20.55 -0.10
C GLY A 119 8.91 20.98 0.38
N MET A 120 8.20 21.79 -0.43
CA MET A 120 6.85 22.27 -0.08
C MET A 120 5.80 21.16 -0.02
N LEU A 121 6.03 20.03 -0.69
CA LEU A 121 5.12 18.89 -0.64
C LEU A 121 5.31 18.09 0.66
N ARG A 122 6.43 18.29 1.38
CA ARG A 122 6.79 17.57 2.61
C ARG A 122 6.34 18.30 3.88
N ASP A 123 5.78 19.50 3.76
CA ASP A 123 5.27 20.25 4.90
C ASP A 123 4.10 19.49 5.57
N ASP A 124 4.13 19.36 6.89
CA ASP A 124 3.07 18.75 7.70
C ASP A 124 2.78 19.65 8.91
N PRO A 125 1.65 20.39 8.94
CA PRO A 125 0.62 20.42 7.91
C PRO A 125 1.03 21.18 6.64
N LEU A 126 0.45 20.80 5.51
CA LEU A 126 0.56 21.55 4.25
C LEU A 126 -0.03 22.97 4.42
N SER A 127 0.43 23.92 3.60
CA SER A 127 -0.22 25.22 3.51
C SER A 127 -1.65 25.08 2.98
N VAL A 128 -2.55 25.96 3.43
CA VAL A 128 -3.99 25.88 3.11
C VAL A 128 -4.25 25.80 1.60
N SER A 129 -3.56 26.60 0.80
CA SER A 129 -3.73 26.62 -0.65
C SER A 129 -3.24 25.33 -1.33
N VAL A 130 -2.14 24.74 -0.84
CA VAL A 130 -1.62 23.46 -1.34
C VAL A 130 -2.57 22.32 -0.94
N ASP A 131 -3.10 22.35 0.28
CA ASP A 131 -4.08 21.36 0.75
C ASP A 131 -5.40 21.44 -0.04
N GLU A 132 -5.90 22.63 -0.38
CA GLU A 132 -7.06 22.77 -1.26
C GLU A 132 -6.81 22.16 -2.65
N CYS A 133 -5.63 22.36 -3.22
CA CYS A 133 -5.25 21.73 -4.49
C CYS A 133 -5.10 20.21 -4.37
N ARG A 134 -4.58 19.72 -3.24
CA ARG A 134 -4.55 18.29 -2.90
C ARG A 134 -5.96 17.70 -2.91
N GLN A 135 -6.90 18.32 -2.21
CA GLN A 135 -8.28 17.83 -2.14
C GLN A 135 -8.97 17.85 -3.52
N LYS A 136 -8.72 18.88 -4.34
CA LYS A 136 -9.19 18.91 -5.74
C LYS A 136 -8.63 17.76 -6.56
N LEU A 137 -7.33 17.47 -6.43
CA LEU A 137 -6.69 16.38 -7.16
C LEU A 137 -7.22 15.00 -6.72
N ILE A 138 -7.37 14.78 -5.40
CA ILE A 138 -7.98 13.57 -4.84
C ILE A 138 -9.38 13.37 -5.40
N LYS A 139 -10.20 14.43 -5.41
CA LYS A 139 -11.55 14.39 -5.97
C LYS A 139 -11.55 14.09 -7.46
N ALA A 140 -10.65 14.71 -8.24
CA ALA A 140 -10.53 14.46 -9.67
C ALA A 140 -10.18 12.99 -9.97
N LEU A 141 -9.21 12.43 -9.23
CA LEU A 141 -8.80 11.03 -9.34
C LEU A 141 -9.91 10.04 -8.94
N GLY A 142 -10.76 10.42 -7.97
CA GLY A 142 -11.90 9.61 -7.52
C GLY A 142 -13.10 9.64 -8.48
N ASN A 143 -13.18 10.60 -9.40
CA ASN A 143 -14.38 10.86 -10.19
C ASN A 143 -14.45 10.10 -11.53
N LYS A 144 -13.92 8.86 -11.58
CA LYS A 144 -13.85 8.03 -12.81
C LYS A 144 -15.23 7.78 -13.45
N ALA A 145 -16.32 7.84 -12.68
CA ALA A 145 -17.67 7.55 -13.14
C ALA A 145 -18.42 8.75 -13.77
N ALA A 146 -17.91 9.99 -13.65
CA ALA A 146 -18.63 11.17 -14.09
C ALA A 146 -18.16 11.65 -15.48
N GLY A 147 -18.61 10.96 -16.52
CA GLY A 147 -18.50 11.43 -17.91
C GLY A 147 -17.56 10.61 -18.78
N SER A 148 -17.12 11.21 -19.89
CA SER A 148 -16.20 10.57 -20.82
C SER A 148 -14.79 10.46 -20.23
N HIS A 149 -14.02 9.50 -20.73
CA HIS A 149 -12.62 9.30 -20.33
C HIS A 149 -11.77 10.57 -20.56
N GLU A 150 -12.05 11.31 -21.64
CA GLU A 150 -11.39 12.57 -21.96
C GLU A 150 -11.65 13.67 -20.92
N ILE A 151 -12.89 13.80 -20.44
CA ILE A 151 -13.24 14.77 -19.39
C ILE A 151 -12.54 14.41 -18.07
N PHE A 152 -12.44 13.11 -17.77
CA PHE A 152 -11.72 12.63 -16.59
C PHE A 152 -10.22 12.95 -16.66
N GLU A 153 -9.56 12.65 -17.77
CA GLU A 153 -8.15 12.99 -17.99
C GLU A 153 -7.90 14.50 -17.93
N GLN A 154 -8.78 15.28 -18.55
CA GLN A 154 -8.71 16.74 -18.54
C GLN A 154 -8.82 17.30 -17.11
N GLY A 155 -9.79 16.83 -16.31
CA GLY A 155 -9.99 17.29 -14.95
C GLY A 155 -8.80 17.00 -14.02
N ILE A 156 -8.11 15.87 -14.22
CA ILE A 156 -6.87 15.56 -13.49
C ILE A 156 -5.73 16.48 -13.96
N GLY A 157 -5.61 16.71 -15.27
CA GLY A 157 -4.65 17.66 -15.83
C GLY A 157 -4.85 19.07 -15.28
N ASP A 158 -6.09 19.56 -15.25
CA ASP A 158 -6.47 20.86 -14.67
C ASP A 158 -6.07 20.98 -13.21
N ALA A 159 -6.43 19.99 -12.38
CA ALA A 159 -6.08 19.99 -10.96
C ALA A 159 -4.56 19.98 -10.73
N THR A 160 -3.80 19.29 -11.60
CA THR A 160 -2.34 19.25 -11.54
C THR A 160 -1.71 20.61 -11.91
N VAL A 161 -2.27 21.29 -12.92
CA VAL A 161 -1.84 22.64 -13.31
C VAL A 161 -2.14 23.65 -12.20
N ASP A 162 -3.32 23.58 -11.59
CA ASP A 162 -3.70 24.45 -10.47
C ASP A 162 -2.74 24.26 -9.28
N LEU A 163 -2.36 23.03 -8.97
CA LEU A 163 -1.33 22.76 -7.96
C LEU A 163 0.01 23.40 -8.32
N ALA A 164 0.47 23.28 -9.57
CA ALA A 164 1.72 23.90 -10.01
C ALA A 164 1.70 25.44 -9.84
N ARG A 165 0.58 26.09 -10.19
CA ARG A 165 0.37 27.54 -10.03
C ARG A 165 0.38 27.97 -8.56
N VAL A 166 -0.15 27.15 -7.66
CA VAL A 166 -0.09 27.44 -6.22
C VAL A 166 1.32 27.27 -5.66
N LEU A 167 2.07 26.28 -6.16
CA LEU A 167 3.46 26.02 -5.74
C LEU A 167 4.42 27.13 -6.20
N ASN A 168 4.19 27.74 -7.37
CA ASN A 168 4.95 28.89 -7.82
C ASN A 168 4.00 30.04 -8.20
N SER A 169 3.97 31.08 -7.36
CA SER A 169 3.18 32.29 -7.58
C SER A 169 3.61 33.11 -8.81
N GLY A 170 4.70 32.72 -9.48
CA GLY A 170 5.11 33.24 -10.77
C GLY A 170 4.24 32.78 -11.93
N PHE A 171 4.49 33.34 -13.11
CA PHE A 171 3.77 32.97 -14.33
C PHE A 171 4.21 31.59 -14.83
N ILE A 172 3.28 30.63 -14.86
CA ILE A 172 3.46 29.37 -15.59
C ILE A 172 3.05 29.59 -17.04
N SER A 173 3.97 29.31 -17.97
CA SER A 173 3.69 29.46 -19.40
C SER A 173 2.68 28.44 -19.90
N SER A 174 1.91 28.77 -20.93
CA SER A 174 0.95 27.83 -21.56
C SER A 174 1.63 26.54 -22.02
N THR A 175 2.85 26.62 -22.55
CA THR A 175 3.65 25.44 -22.95
C THR A 175 3.96 24.53 -21.76
N THR A 176 4.22 25.09 -20.58
CA THR A 176 4.42 24.32 -19.36
C THR A 176 3.12 23.66 -18.91
N GLU A 177 1.98 24.34 -19.02
CA GLU A 177 0.68 23.77 -18.68
C GLU A 177 0.31 22.60 -19.59
N ASP A 178 0.52 22.74 -20.91
CA ASP A 178 0.29 21.66 -21.88
C ASP A 178 1.20 20.46 -21.60
N SER A 179 2.45 20.71 -21.22
CA SER A 179 3.40 19.66 -20.80
C SER A 179 2.94 18.92 -19.53
N ILE A 180 2.38 19.64 -18.54
CA ILE A 180 1.82 19.02 -17.33
C ILE A 180 0.65 18.12 -17.72
N ARG A 181 -0.30 18.62 -18.52
CA ARG A 181 -1.48 17.83 -18.96
C ARG A 181 -1.08 16.57 -19.70
N SER A 182 -0.13 16.67 -20.62
CA SER A 182 0.38 15.52 -21.37
C SER A 182 1.02 14.47 -20.42
N ARG A 183 1.80 14.91 -19.44
CA ARG A 183 2.36 14.03 -18.41
C ARG A 183 1.30 13.42 -17.49
N SER A 184 0.25 14.17 -17.16
CA SER A 184 -0.87 13.66 -16.37
C SER A 184 -1.55 12.49 -17.09
N VAL A 185 -1.79 12.62 -18.40
CA VAL A 185 -2.33 11.53 -19.24
C VAL A 185 -1.41 10.32 -19.25
N ALA A 186 -0.10 10.51 -19.47
CA ALA A 186 0.87 9.42 -19.44
C ALA A 186 0.91 8.71 -18.07
N THR A 187 0.76 9.48 -16.98
CA THR A 187 0.69 8.96 -15.61
C THR A 187 -0.57 8.11 -15.41
N ILE A 188 -1.74 8.60 -15.80
CA ILE A 188 -3.02 7.87 -15.65
C ILE A 188 -2.98 6.55 -16.45
N LYS A 189 -2.32 6.55 -17.62
CA LYS A 189 -2.15 5.37 -18.47
C LYS A 189 -1.07 4.40 -17.99
N GLY A 190 -0.37 4.70 -16.88
CA GLY A 190 0.69 3.84 -16.37
C GLY A 190 1.96 3.82 -17.23
N GLN A 191 2.10 4.78 -18.15
CA GLN A 191 3.25 4.90 -19.05
C GLN A 191 4.41 5.69 -18.43
N ASP A 192 4.14 6.39 -17.33
CA ASP A 192 5.16 7.15 -16.61
C ASP A 192 6.08 6.21 -15.79
N PRO A 193 7.40 6.21 -16.02
CA PRO A 193 8.34 5.36 -15.29
C PRO A 193 8.40 5.66 -13.78
N VAL A 194 8.03 6.88 -13.34
CA VAL A 194 7.98 7.26 -11.93
C VAL A 194 6.94 6.42 -11.18
N ILE A 195 5.87 5.99 -11.85
CA ILE A 195 4.86 5.12 -11.24
C ILE A 195 5.47 3.81 -10.78
N LYS A 196 6.30 3.15 -11.61
CA LYS A 196 6.95 1.89 -11.23
C LYS A 196 7.88 2.10 -10.03
N LEU A 197 8.61 3.21 -10.00
CA LEU A 197 9.49 3.56 -8.88
C LEU A 197 8.69 3.75 -7.58
N LEU A 198 7.63 4.55 -7.62
CA LEU A 198 6.77 4.77 -6.46
C LEU A 198 6.05 3.49 -6.05
N ASP A 199 5.61 2.66 -7.00
CA ASP A 199 5.00 1.37 -6.70
C ASP A 199 5.89 0.46 -5.88
N ASN A 200 7.17 0.36 -6.28
CA ASN A 200 8.17 -0.43 -5.56
C ASN A 200 8.43 0.14 -4.16
N ARG A 201 8.46 1.47 -4.01
CA ARG A 201 8.60 2.12 -2.70
C ARG A 201 7.39 1.85 -1.81
N MET A 202 6.18 1.93 -2.36
CA MET A 202 4.92 1.64 -1.66
C MET A 202 4.93 0.22 -1.10
N ARG A 203 5.29 -0.78 -1.93
CA ARG A 203 5.45 -2.17 -1.50
C ARG A 203 6.46 -2.31 -0.37
N SER A 204 7.64 -1.70 -0.50
CA SER A 204 8.67 -1.73 0.54
C SER A 204 8.16 -1.20 1.87
N ILE A 205 7.47 -0.05 1.87
CA ILE A 205 6.93 0.54 3.11
C ILE A 205 5.93 -0.40 3.75
N PHE A 206 4.98 -0.95 2.97
CA PHE A 206 4.01 -1.90 3.50
C PHE A 206 4.68 -3.15 4.10
N ARG A 207 5.70 -3.72 3.42
CA ARG A 207 6.47 -4.87 3.96
C ARG A 207 7.12 -4.53 5.30
N ASP A 208 7.75 -3.38 5.39
CA ASP A 208 8.43 -2.92 6.61
C ASP A 208 7.41 -2.67 7.73
N MET A 209 6.29 -2.03 7.42
CA MET A 209 5.23 -1.73 8.38
C MET A 209 4.45 -2.98 8.84
N MET A 210 4.36 -4.05 8.05
CA MET A 210 3.75 -5.30 8.51
C MET A 210 4.56 -5.98 9.61
N LEU A 211 5.88 -5.74 9.67
CA LEU A 211 6.76 -6.24 10.72
C LEU A 211 7.01 -5.22 11.84
N PHE A 212 6.31 -4.09 11.80
CA PHE A 212 6.52 -3.04 12.78
C PHE A 212 6.12 -3.53 14.17
N GLN A 213 7.11 -3.53 15.06
CA GLN A 213 6.92 -3.69 16.49
C GLN A 213 7.28 -2.37 17.13
N PRO A 214 6.34 -1.65 17.77
CA PRO A 214 6.70 -0.45 18.50
C PRO A 214 7.69 -0.88 19.57
N GLN A 215 8.90 -0.33 19.50
CA GLN A 215 9.88 -0.52 20.56
C GLN A 215 9.17 -0.10 21.85
N THR A 216 8.90 -1.07 22.70
CA THR A 216 8.26 -0.83 23.99
C THR A 216 9.22 0.08 24.74
N ARG A 217 8.98 1.39 24.72
CA ARG A 217 9.68 2.34 25.58
C ARG A 217 9.48 1.80 27.00
N GLN A 218 10.56 1.22 27.54
CA GLN A 218 10.66 0.58 28.85
C GLN A 218 9.79 -0.68 29.03
N GLN A 219 10.32 -1.83 28.61
CA GLN A 219 10.00 -3.09 29.26
C GLN A 219 10.45 -3.02 30.71
N VAL A 220 9.52 -2.75 31.63
CA VAL A 220 9.73 -3.08 33.05
C VAL A 220 9.98 -4.60 33.12
N PRO A 221 11.08 -5.07 33.72
CA PRO A 221 11.41 -6.49 33.81
C PRO A 221 10.23 -7.29 34.35
N ALA A 222 9.99 -8.49 33.79
CA ALA A 222 8.88 -9.36 34.21
C ALA A 222 8.86 -9.65 35.72
N SER A 223 10.02 -9.56 36.39
CA SER A 223 10.19 -9.69 37.83
C SER A 223 9.55 -8.56 38.67
N MET A 224 9.16 -7.45 38.06
CA MET A 224 8.54 -6.30 38.74
C MET A 224 7.04 -6.15 38.47
N ARG A 225 6.42 -7.05 37.68
CA ARG A 225 4.95 -7.09 37.49
C ARG A 225 4.29 -7.94 38.57
N THR A 226 4.14 -7.38 39.77
CA THR A 226 3.24 -7.95 40.79
C THR A 226 1.91 -7.21 40.77
N GLY A 227 0.89 -7.82 40.16
CA GLY A 227 -0.48 -7.30 40.13
C GLY A 227 -1.32 -8.06 39.11
N ARG A 228 -2.47 -8.60 39.53
CA ARG A 228 -3.40 -9.30 38.65
C ARG A 228 -3.83 -8.36 37.52
N SER A 229 -3.48 -8.70 36.27
CA SER A 229 -3.91 -7.98 35.07
C SER A 229 -5.40 -8.20 34.82
N LEU A 230 -6.23 -7.43 35.52
CA LEU A 230 -7.64 -7.26 35.18
C LEU A 230 -7.71 -6.30 33.98
N SER A 231 -8.08 -6.84 32.82
CA SER A 231 -8.67 -6.15 31.66
C SER A 231 -8.08 -4.77 31.28
N LEU A 232 -7.03 -4.77 30.47
CA LEU A 232 -6.44 -3.57 29.85
C LEU A 232 -6.46 -3.62 28.30
N SER A 233 -7.28 -4.51 27.70
CA SER A 233 -7.22 -4.78 26.26
C SER A 233 -7.55 -3.58 25.36
N ASN A 234 -8.31 -2.59 25.84
CA ASN A 234 -8.72 -1.46 25.00
C ASN A 234 -7.74 -0.27 25.03
N GLN A 235 -6.98 -0.07 26.12
CA GLN A 235 -6.02 1.05 26.19
C GLN A 235 -4.70 0.75 25.47
N SER A 236 -4.30 -0.52 25.38
CA SER A 236 -3.10 -0.92 24.63
C SER A 236 -3.26 -0.75 23.12
N ASP A 237 -4.47 -0.99 22.60
CA ASP A 237 -4.73 -0.98 21.16
C ASP A 237 -4.79 0.43 20.57
N GLU A 238 -5.37 1.39 21.30
CA GLU A 238 -5.34 2.80 20.88
C GLU A 238 -3.92 3.38 20.92
N SER A 239 -3.12 2.98 21.91
CA SER A 239 -1.72 3.40 22.02
C SER A 239 -0.88 2.84 20.87
N PHE A 240 -1.02 1.54 20.55
CA PHE A 240 -0.35 0.93 19.40
C PHE A 240 -0.78 1.61 18.09
N SER A 241 -2.09 1.80 17.92
CA SER A 241 -2.70 2.44 16.75
C SER A 241 -2.10 3.81 16.46
N ALA A 242 -1.99 4.67 17.47
CA ALA A 242 -1.43 6.00 17.33
C ALA A 242 0.07 5.93 16.98
N VAL A 243 0.86 5.12 17.68
CA VAL A 243 2.30 4.98 17.45
C VAL A 243 2.58 4.41 16.06
N PHE A 244 1.82 3.40 15.64
CA PHE A 244 1.92 2.80 14.30
C PHE A 244 1.66 3.82 13.22
N LYS A 245 0.57 4.60 13.32
CA LYS A 245 0.21 5.60 12.30
C LYS A 245 1.24 6.70 12.18
N VAL A 246 1.80 7.18 13.30
CA VAL A 246 2.88 8.17 13.28
C VAL A 246 4.11 7.61 12.55
N ALA A 247 4.56 6.41 12.91
CA ALA A 247 5.71 5.77 12.26
C ALA A 247 5.46 5.50 10.77
N ALA A 248 4.25 5.04 10.40
CA ALA A 248 3.87 4.81 9.02
C ALA A 248 3.89 6.12 8.21
N LYS A 249 3.29 7.19 8.75
CA LYS A 249 3.25 8.51 8.12
C LYS A 249 4.66 9.04 7.87
N GLU A 250 5.56 8.93 8.84
CA GLU A 250 6.96 9.33 8.71
C GLU A 250 7.68 8.57 7.58
N GLU A 251 7.50 7.25 7.49
CA GLU A 251 8.08 6.46 6.40
C GLU A 251 7.49 6.81 5.03
N PHE A 252 6.18 7.09 4.94
CA PHE A 252 5.56 7.58 3.71
C PHE A 252 6.13 8.93 3.27
N ILE A 253 6.26 9.89 4.18
CA ILE A 253 6.87 11.19 3.90
C ILE A 253 8.30 11.02 3.37
N LYS A 254 9.13 10.24 4.10
CA LYS A 254 10.53 9.97 3.75
C LYS A 254 10.70 9.34 2.36
N LYS A 255 9.73 8.53 1.92
CA LYS A 255 9.79 7.82 0.63
C LYS A 255 9.12 8.57 -0.53
N GLY A 256 8.57 9.76 -0.27
CA GLY A 256 8.02 10.67 -1.30
C GLY A 256 6.49 10.60 -1.44
N PHE A 257 5.78 10.17 -0.41
CA PHE A 257 4.31 10.10 -0.37
C PHE A 257 3.70 11.11 0.61
N SER A 258 4.42 12.19 0.92
CA SER A 258 3.97 13.20 1.89
C SER A 258 2.56 13.73 1.61
N PHE A 259 2.24 13.94 0.33
CA PHE A 259 0.94 14.42 -0.14
C PHE A 259 -0.26 13.49 0.18
N TYR A 260 0.00 12.22 0.52
CA TYR A 260 -1.00 11.20 0.85
C TYR A 260 -0.65 10.43 2.14
N ALA A 261 0.28 10.95 2.96
CA ALA A 261 0.89 10.16 4.01
C ALA A 261 -0.11 9.76 5.11
N GLU A 262 -1.11 10.60 5.38
CA GLU A 262 -2.16 10.32 6.36
C GLU A 262 -3.07 9.18 5.88
N GLU A 263 -3.61 9.30 4.67
CA GLU A 263 -4.51 8.30 4.07
C GLU A 263 -3.80 6.94 3.91
N LEU A 264 -2.50 6.97 3.59
CA LEU A 264 -1.66 5.78 3.50
C LEU A 264 -1.34 5.16 4.85
N ALA A 265 -1.12 5.96 5.89
CA ALA A 265 -0.91 5.46 7.25
C ALA A 265 -2.15 4.72 7.76
N GLU A 266 -3.34 5.26 7.52
CA GLU A 266 -4.62 4.61 7.85
C GLU A 266 -4.81 3.30 7.07
N ALA A 267 -4.57 3.31 5.75
CA ALA A 267 -4.68 2.12 4.92
C ALA A 267 -3.69 1.02 5.35
N THR A 268 -2.46 1.39 5.71
CA THR A 268 -1.43 0.45 6.17
C THR A 268 -1.79 -0.13 7.53
N GLN A 269 -2.35 0.68 8.43
CA GLN A 269 -2.86 0.19 9.71
C GLN A 269 -3.98 -0.82 9.52
N LEU A 270 -4.95 -0.52 8.65
CA LEU A 270 -6.05 -1.44 8.34
C LEU A 270 -5.50 -2.76 7.76
N ALA A 271 -4.53 -2.68 6.85
CA ALA A 271 -3.86 -3.85 6.29
C ALA A 271 -3.18 -4.70 7.37
N SER A 272 -2.47 -4.06 8.32
CA SER A 272 -1.81 -4.74 9.43
C SER A 272 -2.82 -5.46 10.34
N ARG A 273 -3.94 -4.80 10.65
CA ARG A 273 -5.01 -5.39 11.48
C ARG A 273 -5.61 -6.64 10.85
N ILE A 274 -5.92 -6.60 9.56
CA ILE A 274 -6.50 -7.74 8.83
C ILE A 274 -5.54 -8.94 8.86
N ALA A 275 -4.27 -8.71 8.50
CA ALA A 275 -3.27 -9.78 8.46
C ALA A 275 -3.02 -10.38 9.84
N ASN A 276 -2.85 -9.55 10.88
CA ASN A 276 -2.61 -10.01 12.24
C ASN A 276 -3.82 -10.75 12.81
N LEU A 277 -5.05 -10.32 12.50
CA LEU A 277 -6.25 -11.03 12.92
C LEU A 277 -6.29 -12.42 12.26
N ALA A 278 -6.05 -12.52 10.96
CA ALA A 278 -6.02 -13.79 10.25
C ALA A 278 -4.96 -14.75 10.80
N LEU A 279 -3.75 -14.25 11.10
CA LEU A 279 -2.70 -15.04 11.74
C LEU A 279 -3.10 -15.49 13.16
N SER A 280 -3.73 -14.62 13.94
CA SER A 280 -4.17 -14.98 15.30
C SER A 280 -5.26 -16.05 15.33
N LEU A 281 -6.16 -16.05 14.35
CA LEU A 281 -7.30 -16.97 14.28
C LEU A 281 -6.96 -18.29 13.59
N TYR A 282 -6.10 -18.26 12.58
CA TYR A 282 -5.87 -19.40 11.69
C TYR A 282 -4.41 -19.86 11.62
N GLY A 283 -3.48 -19.13 12.26
CA GLY A 283 -2.03 -19.36 12.18
C GLY A 283 -1.63 -20.79 12.50
N SER A 284 -1.68 -21.17 13.77
CA SER A 284 -1.25 -22.49 14.24
C SER A 284 -2.10 -23.65 13.72
N ASP A 285 -3.41 -23.42 13.58
CA ASP A 285 -4.35 -24.51 13.36
C ASP A 285 -4.56 -24.87 11.89
N ILE A 286 -4.41 -23.91 10.98
CA ILE A 286 -4.72 -24.07 9.56
C ILE A 286 -3.53 -23.65 8.70
N ILE A 287 -3.07 -22.41 8.84
CA ILE A 287 -2.05 -21.82 7.96
C ILE A 287 -0.75 -22.61 8.07
N ASP A 288 -0.23 -22.80 9.29
CA ASP A 288 1.04 -23.48 9.52
C ASP A 288 1.05 -24.92 9.03
N LYS A 289 -0.06 -25.65 9.21
CA LYS A 289 -0.16 -27.04 8.75
C LYS A 289 -0.07 -27.13 7.23
N ILE A 290 -0.78 -26.26 6.51
CA ILE A 290 -0.77 -26.23 5.04
C ILE A 290 0.58 -25.69 4.55
N PHE A 291 1.17 -24.72 5.23
CA PHE A 291 2.47 -24.15 4.89
C PHE A 291 3.57 -25.21 4.97
N ILE A 292 3.63 -25.96 6.08
CA ILE A 292 4.60 -27.05 6.27
C ILE A 292 4.38 -28.17 5.24
N GLU A 293 3.13 -28.49 4.90
CA GLU A 293 2.82 -29.44 3.82
C GLU A 293 3.35 -28.92 2.47
N ALA A 294 3.19 -27.63 2.17
CA ALA A 294 3.67 -27.03 0.92
C ALA A 294 5.21 -26.96 0.83
N CYS A 295 5.91 -26.93 1.97
CA CYS A 295 7.38 -26.98 2.02
C CYS A 295 7.98 -28.38 1.84
N ARG A 296 7.18 -29.44 2.03
CA ARG A 296 7.62 -30.85 1.88
C ARG A 296 7.44 -31.33 0.45
#